data_AF-A0A849PQV3-F1
#
_entry.id   AF-A0A849PQV3-F1
#
_cell.length_a   1.000
_cell.length_b   1.000
_cell.length_c   1.000
_cell.angle_alpha   90.00
_cell.angle_beta   90.00
_cell.angle_gamma   90.00
#
_symmetry.space_group_name_H-M   'P 1'
#
loop_
_entity.id
_entity.type
_entity.pdbx_description
1 polymer ?
#
loop_
_entity_poly.entity_id
_entity_poly.type
_entity_poly.pdbx_seq_one_letter_code
_entity_poly.pdbx_strand_id
1 'polypeptide(L)'
;MLKTISETPVTFAEAKSVLEDKEKELKNNERELGHEQRITLEYLRVIPILDKKTSEETAKNLLEAVPTLKEHQVIMIIDTLPDCEEDVEVLFAKERLKLEKDQMVKVADIIKKVKPAKVARKAEKKKTESIPAAEDKANDAKKEPKE
;
A
#
# COMPACT_ATOMS: atom_id res chain seq x y z
N MET A 1 -4.44 -37.51 -7.84
CA MET A 1 -4.65 -36.04 -7.76
C MET A 1 -4.91 -35.70 -6.30
N LEU A 2 -4.10 -34.83 -5.71
CA LEU A 2 -4.42 -34.27 -4.39
C LEU A 2 -5.64 -33.35 -4.54
N LYS A 3 -6.59 -33.44 -3.60
CA LYS A 3 -7.80 -32.61 -3.58
C LYS A 3 -7.66 -31.55 -2.49
N THR A 4 -7.80 -30.29 -2.84
CA THR A 4 -7.87 -29.17 -1.87
C THR A 4 -9.18 -29.27 -1.08
N ILE A 5 -9.07 -29.20 0.25
CA ILE A 5 -10.22 -29.26 1.17
C ILE A 5 -10.74 -27.85 1.48
N SER A 6 -9.82 -26.90 1.65
CA SER A 6 -10.12 -25.49 1.91
C SER A 6 -8.95 -24.61 1.47
N GLU A 7 -9.27 -23.35 1.18
CA GLU A 7 -8.30 -22.30 0.91
C GLU A 7 -8.76 -21.01 1.59
N THR A 8 -7.81 -20.25 2.13
CA THR A 8 -8.09 -18.97 2.77
C THR A 8 -6.97 -18.01 2.36
N PRO A 9 -7.30 -16.84 1.84
CA PRO A 9 -6.30 -15.82 1.55
C PRO A 9 -5.65 -15.33 2.86
N VAL A 10 -4.39 -14.92 2.80
CA VAL A 10 -3.64 -14.39 3.94
C VAL A 10 -2.98 -13.08 3.57
N THR A 11 -2.82 -12.20 4.56
CA THR A 11 -2.08 -10.94 4.42
C THR A 11 -0.59 -11.16 4.29
N PHE A 12 0.14 -10.16 3.79
CA PHE A 12 1.60 -10.15 3.79
C PHE A 12 2.20 -10.28 5.20
N ALA A 13 1.54 -9.74 6.22
CA ALA A 13 1.95 -9.87 7.61
C ALA A 13 1.91 -11.33 8.09
N GLU A 14 0.83 -12.04 7.77
CA GLU A 14 0.66 -13.46 8.10
C GLU A 14 1.61 -14.35 7.29
N ALA A 15 1.72 -14.11 5.99
CA ALA A 15 2.65 -14.83 5.12
C ALA A 15 4.10 -14.68 5.62
N LYS A 16 4.49 -13.48 6.06
CA LYS A 16 5.81 -13.23 6.65
C LYS A 16 5.99 -14.05 7.93
N SER A 17 5.02 -14.02 8.84
CA SER A 17 5.09 -14.81 10.08
C SER A 17 5.28 -16.29 9.80
N VAL A 18 4.51 -16.85 8.86
CA VAL A 18 4.61 -18.27 8.45
C VAL A 18 6.00 -18.59 7.91
N LEU A 19 6.56 -17.73 7.06
CA LEU A 19 7.89 -17.95 6.49
C LEU A 19 9.01 -17.78 7.52
N GLU A 20 8.90 -16.83 8.46
CA GLU A 20 9.86 -16.65 9.56
C GLU A 20 9.86 -17.84 10.52
N ASP A 21 8.68 -18.35 10.86
CA ASP A 21 8.56 -19.54 11.72
C ASP A 21 9.08 -20.78 11.01
N LYS A 22 8.82 -20.91 9.69
CA LYS A 22 9.39 -21.99 8.90
C LYS A 22 10.91 -21.90 8.76
N GLU A 23 11.46 -20.69 8.61
CA GLU A 23 12.90 -20.46 8.58
C GLU A 23 13.56 -20.91 9.88
N LYS A 24 12.97 -20.59 11.04
CA LYS A 24 13.46 -21.02 12.37
C LYS A 24 13.39 -22.53 12.52
N GLU A 25 12.26 -23.14 12.15
CA GLU A 25 12.07 -24.60 12.21
C GLU A 25 13.11 -25.35 11.37
N LEU A 26 13.39 -24.87 10.16
CA LEU A 26 14.35 -25.51 9.26
C LEU A 26 15.78 -25.34 9.76
N LYS A 27 16.16 -24.15 10.28
CA LYS A 27 17.48 -23.91 10.87
C LYS A 27 17.77 -24.87 12.03
N ASN A 28 16.78 -25.18 12.86
CA ASN A 28 16.92 -26.17 13.94
C ASN A 28 17.17 -27.60 13.43
N ASN A 29 16.83 -27.88 12.18
CA ASN A 29 17.02 -29.18 11.52
C ASN A 29 18.16 -29.14 10.48
N GLU A 30 19.06 -28.15 10.53
CA GLU A 30 20.17 -27.96 9.57
C GLU A 30 19.70 -27.85 8.11
N ARG A 31 18.51 -27.30 7.91
CA ARG A 31 17.88 -27.09 6.60
C ARG A 31 17.62 -25.60 6.36
N GLU A 32 17.43 -25.25 5.09
CA GLU A 32 17.10 -23.89 4.67
C GLU A 32 15.78 -23.83 3.91
N LEU A 33 15.20 -22.63 3.86
CA LEU A 33 14.10 -22.33 2.95
C LEU A 33 14.54 -22.54 1.49
N GLY A 34 13.58 -22.99 0.67
CA GLY A 34 13.74 -23.02 -0.78
C GLY A 34 14.02 -21.64 -1.36
N HIS A 35 14.51 -21.60 -2.60
CA HIS A 35 14.92 -20.35 -3.25
C HIS A 35 13.78 -19.32 -3.30
N GLU A 36 12.60 -19.73 -3.74
CA GLU A 36 11.41 -18.89 -3.90
C GLU A 36 10.88 -18.40 -2.56
N GLN A 37 10.92 -19.27 -1.53
CA GLN A 37 10.51 -18.94 -0.17
C GLN A 37 11.43 -17.87 0.45
N ARG A 38 12.74 -17.99 0.20
CA ARG A 38 13.75 -17.04 0.67
C ARG A 38 13.56 -15.67 0.03
N ILE A 39 13.41 -15.63 -1.31
CA ILE A 39 13.13 -14.38 -2.04
C ILE A 39 11.83 -13.73 -1.54
N THR A 40 10.79 -14.53 -1.32
CA THR A 40 9.51 -14.03 -0.80
C THR A 40 9.68 -13.43 0.59
N LEU A 41 10.40 -14.12 1.49
CA LEU A 41 10.64 -13.61 2.84
C LEU A 41 11.50 -12.33 2.84
N GLU A 42 12.51 -12.24 1.96
CA GLU A 42 13.32 -11.03 1.78
C GLU A 42 12.46 -9.86 1.30
N TYR A 43 11.58 -10.08 0.33
CA TYR A 43 10.62 -9.08 -0.13
C TYR A 43 9.72 -8.61 1.03
N LEU A 44 9.12 -9.54 1.77
CA LEU A 44 8.23 -9.23 2.91
C LEU A 44 8.95 -8.52 4.07
N ARG A 45 10.27 -8.59 4.16
CA ARG A 45 11.06 -7.86 5.16
C ARG A 45 11.25 -6.38 4.82
N VAL A 46 11.22 -6.01 3.54
CA VAL A 46 11.53 -4.64 3.08
C VAL A 46 10.31 -3.79 2.76
N ILE A 47 9.18 -4.42 2.39
CA ILE A 47 7.96 -3.69 2.06
C ILE A 47 7.28 -3.10 3.31
N PRO A 48 6.56 -1.98 3.16
CA PRO A 48 5.78 -1.42 4.25
C PRO A 48 4.52 -2.26 4.48
N ILE A 49 4.60 -3.17 5.45
CA ILE A 49 3.47 -3.97 5.92
C ILE A 49 3.10 -3.60 7.35
N LEU A 50 1.85 -3.82 7.70
CA LEU A 50 1.39 -3.74 9.08
C LEU A 50 1.90 -4.95 9.88
N ASP A 51 1.98 -4.81 11.20
CA ASP A 51 2.14 -5.97 12.07
C ASP A 51 0.83 -6.78 12.14
N LYS A 52 0.93 -8.06 12.53
CA LYS A 52 -0.20 -8.98 12.55
C LYS A 52 -1.41 -8.45 13.34
N LYS A 53 -1.18 -7.86 14.51
CA LYS A 53 -2.26 -7.36 15.37
C LYS A 53 -2.96 -6.18 14.70
N THR A 54 -2.20 -5.24 14.17
CA THR A 54 -2.74 -4.08 13.46
C THR A 54 -3.48 -4.51 12.18
N SER A 55 -3.00 -5.52 11.45
CA SER A 55 -3.71 -6.10 10.31
C SER A 55 -5.08 -6.68 10.70
N GLU A 56 -5.13 -7.49 11.75
CA GLU A 56 -6.38 -8.10 12.23
C GLU A 56 -7.41 -7.06 12.69
N GLU A 57 -6.96 -6.01 13.40
CA GLU A 57 -7.82 -4.90 13.82
C GLU A 57 -8.30 -4.08 12.63
N THR A 58 -7.43 -3.80 11.68
CA THR A 58 -7.76 -3.09 10.44
C THR A 58 -8.79 -3.86 9.62
N ALA A 59 -8.65 -5.19 9.51
CA ALA A 59 -9.60 -6.04 8.81
C ALA A 59 -11.02 -5.94 9.40
N LYS A 60 -11.14 -5.97 10.73
CA LYS A 60 -12.41 -5.80 11.43
C LYS A 60 -13.01 -4.43 11.16
N ASN A 61 -12.21 -3.37 11.30
CA ASN A 61 -12.66 -1.99 11.06
C ASN A 61 -13.15 -1.78 9.62
N LEU A 62 -12.48 -2.40 8.63
CA LEU A 62 -12.87 -2.33 7.22
C LEU A 62 -14.22 -3.02 6.97
N LEU A 63 -14.42 -4.22 7.54
CA LEU A 63 -15.67 -4.97 7.40
C LEU A 63 -16.84 -4.29 8.12
N GLU A 64 -16.59 -3.66 9.27
CA GLU A 64 -17.61 -2.88 9.98
C GLU A 64 -17.99 -1.61 9.20
N ALA A 65 -17.01 -0.90 8.64
CA ALA A 65 -17.25 0.33 7.89
C ALA A 65 -17.87 0.08 6.51
N VAL A 66 -17.51 -1.02 5.86
CA VAL A 66 -17.98 -1.41 4.52
C VAL A 66 -18.32 -2.91 4.52
N PRO A 67 -19.54 -3.28 4.96
CA PRO A 67 -19.95 -4.68 5.08
C PRO A 67 -20.05 -5.46 3.76
N THR A 68 -20.02 -4.76 2.63
CA THR A 68 -20.03 -5.37 1.29
C THR A 68 -18.66 -5.91 0.87
N LEU A 69 -17.59 -5.56 1.58
CA LEU A 69 -16.24 -6.05 1.31
C LEU A 69 -16.17 -7.57 1.55
N LYS A 70 -15.49 -8.25 0.63
CA LYS A 70 -15.13 -9.66 0.77
C LYS A 70 -13.74 -9.80 1.37
N GLU A 71 -13.46 -10.96 1.96
CA GLU A 71 -12.19 -11.27 2.61
C GLU A 71 -10.97 -10.97 1.73
N HIS A 72 -10.99 -11.38 0.46
CA HIS A 72 -9.89 -11.12 -0.48
C HIS A 72 -9.66 -9.62 -0.73
N GLN A 73 -10.72 -8.80 -0.67
CA GLN A 73 -10.65 -7.35 -0.87
C GLN A 73 -10.09 -6.67 0.37
N VAL A 74 -10.48 -7.14 1.56
CA VAL A 74 -9.93 -6.65 2.84
C VAL A 74 -8.42 -6.88 2.88
N ILE A 75 -7.98 -8.08 2.52
CA ILE A 75 -6.56 -8.42 2.45
C ILE A 75 -5.83 -7.55 1.43
N MET A 76 -6.42 -7.39 0.24
CA MET A 76 -5.86 -6.52 -0.80
C MET A 76 -5.70 -5.07 -0.32
N ILE A 77 -6.68 -4.51 0.41
CA ILE A 77 -6.59 -3.16 1.00
C ILE A 77 -5.46 -3.11 2.04
N ILE A 78 -5.39 -4.09 2.94
CA ILE A 78 -4.36 -4.14 4.00
C ILE A 78 -2.95 -4.24 3.43
N ASP A 79 -2.77 -5.03 2.37
CA ASP A 79 -1.46 -5.27 1.76
C ASP A 79 -0.99 -4.09 0.88
N THR A 80 -1.92 -3.29 0.35
CA THR A 80 -1.61 -2.15 -0.53
C THR A 80 -1.59 -0.79 0.19
N LEU A 81 -2.23 -0.69 1.36
CA LEU A 81 -2.29 0.52 2.18
C LEU A 81 -2.69 1.81 1.41
N PRO A 82 -3.84 1.81 0.70
CA PRO A 82 -4.35 2.99 0.01
C PRO A 82 -4.80 4.05 1.02
N ASP A 83 -4.19 5.25 1.01
CA ASP A 83 -4.46 6.32 1.98
C ASP A 83 -5.16 7.55 1.40
N CYS A 84 -5.56 7.48 0.13
CA CYS A 84 -6.45 8.45 -0.51
C CYS A 84 -7.57 7.75 -1.30
N GLU A 85 -8.60 8.51 -1.67
CA GLU A 85 -9.77 8.00 -2.41
C GLU A 85 -9.36 7.39 -3.76
N GLU A 86 -8.45 8.07 -4.46
CA GLU A 86 -7.98 7.68 -5.79
C GLU A 86 -7.21 6.35 -5.75
N ASP A 87 -6.46 6.08 -4.70
CA ASP A 87 -5.77 4.79 -4.52
C ASP A 87 -6.79 3.65 -4.38
N VAL A 88 -7.87 3.88 -3.63
CA VAL A 88 -8.95 2.90 -3.47
C VAL A 88 -9.70 2.73 -4.79
N GLU A 89 -9.98 3.80 -5.53
CA GLU A 89 -10.61 3.73 -6.84
C GLU A 89 -9.78 2.89 -7.83
N VAL A 90 -8.47 3.13 -7.90
CA VAL A 90 -7.55 2.35 -8.75
C VAL A 90 -7.51 0.89 -8.30
N LEU A 91 -7.49 0.62 -7.00
CA LEU A 91 -7.47 -0.73 -6.45
C LEU A 91 -8.73 -1.52 -6.85
N PHE A 92 -9.89 -0.87 -6.89
CA PHE A 92 -11.18 -1.48 -7.24
C PHE A 92 -11.52 -1.41 -8.74
N ALA A 93 -10.69 -0.80 -9.58
CA ALA A 93 -10.98 -0.59 -11.00
C ALA A 93 -11.27 -1.89 -11.79
N LYS A 94 -10.72 -3.03 -11.36
CA LYS A 94 -10.95 -4.35 -11.97
C LYS A 94 -11.79 -5.30 -11.10
N GLU A 95 -12.23 -4.84 -9.94
CA GLU A 95 -13.09 -5.62 -9.05
C GLU A 95 -14.54 -5.63 -9.55
N ARG A 96 -15.27 -6.69 -9.21
CA ARG A 96 -16.71 -6.75 -9.49
C ARG A 96 -17.52 -5.85 -8.56
N LEU A 97 -17.04 -5.68 -7.32
CA LEU A 97 -17.64 -4.78 -6.36
C LEU A 97 -17.25 -3.35 -6.74
N LYS A 98 -18.25 -2.50 -6.94
CA LYS A 98 -18.04 -1.05 -7.01
C LYS A 98 -18.30 -0.47 -5.63
N LEU A 99 -17.34 0.31 -5.14
CA LEU A 99 -17.49 1.08 -3.92
C LEU A 99 -18.04 2.46 -4.28
N GLU A 100 -18.99 2.93 -3.48
CA GLU A 100 -19.45 4.31 -3.56
C GLU A 100 -18.39 5.25 -3.00
N LYS A 101 -18.44 6.53 -3.39
CA LYS A 101 -17.44 7.53 -2.99
C LYS A 101 -17.30 7.65 -1.47
N ASP A 102 -18.39 7.57 -0.72
CA ASP A 102 -18.35 7.60 0.75
C ASP A 102 -17.65 6.38 1.36
N GLN A 103 -17.80 5.20 0.73
CA GLN A 103 -17.13 3.97 1.15
C GLN A 103 -15.63 4.04 0.86
N MET A 104 -15.23 4.59 -0.29
CA MET A 104 -13.83 4.77 -0.64
C MET A 104 -13.11 5.71 0.33
N VAL A 105 -13.75 6.82 0.71
CA VAL A 105 -13.22 7.75 1.72
C VAL A 105 -13.07 7.07 3.09
N LYS A 106 -14.06 6.30 3.53
CA LYS A 106 -13.99 5.54 4.79
C LYS A 106 -12.81 4.56 4.81
N VAL A 107 -12.59 3.83 3.71
CA VAL A 107 -11.46 2.91 3.57
C VAL A 107 -10.14 3.66 3.69
N ALA A 108 -9.97 4.73 2.91
CA ALA A 108 -8.76 5.55 2.93
C ALA A 108 -8.47 6.14 4.33
N ASP A 109 -9.50 6.62 5.02
CA ASP A 109 -9.37 7.19 6.37
C ASP A 109 -8.97 6.15 7.43
N ILE A 110 -9.45 4.92 7.32
CA ILE A 110 -9.03 3.81 8.21
C ILE A 110 -7.54 3.53 7.98
N ILE A 111 -7.14 3.40 6.72
CA ILE A 111 -5.76 3.05 6.35
C ILE A 111 -4.78 4.17 6.72
N LYS A 112 -5.15 5.43 6.51
CA LYS A 112 -4.34 6.60 6.86
C LYS A 112 -3.94 6.64 8.34
N LYS A 113 -4.76 6.09 9.24
CA LYS A 113 -4.47 6.02 10.68
C LYS A 113 -3.42 4.97 11.04
N VAL A 114 -3.33 3.90 10.26
CA VAL A 114 -2.42 2.76 10.54
C VAL A 114 -1.17 2.76 9.67
N LYS A 115 -1.17 3.51 8.56
CA LYS A 115 -0.04 3.55 7.62
C LYS A 115 1.24 4.04 8.33
N PRO A 116 2.35 3.28 8.27
CA PRO A 116 3.56 3.64 8.98
C PRO A 116 4.16 4.95 8.44
N ALA A 117 4.50 5.87 9.34
CA ALA A 117 4.99 7.22 9.02
C ALA A 117 6.22 7.29 8.09
N LYS A 118 6.95 6.18 7.92
CA LYS A 118 8.08 6.08 6.97
C LYS A 118 7.64 6.15 5.49
N VAL A 119 6.36 5.91 5.20
CA VAL A 119 5.79 5.94 3.83
C VAL A 119 5.17 7.30 3.51
N ALA A 120 4.69 8.03 4.52
CA ALA A 120 3.90 9.26 4.37
C ALA A 120 4.63 10.46 3.73
N ARG A 121 5.95 10.42 3.51
CA ARG A 121 6.76 11.61 3.16
C ARG A 121 7.46 11.62 1.80
N LYS A 122 7.30 10.60 0.95
CA LYS A 122 7.89 10.65 -0.41
C LYS A 122 7.01 11.40 -1.42
N ALA A 123 5.70 11.52 -1.19
CA ALA A 123 4.80 12.26 -2.08
C ALA A 123 4.90 13.79 -1.89
N GLU A 124 5.05 14.29 -0.66
CA GLU A 124 5.08 15.73 -0.38
C GLU A 124 6.39 16.42 -0.82
N LYS A 125 7.52 15.71 -0.82
CA LYS A 125 8.82 16.28 -1.24
C LYS A 125 8.99 16.46 -2.74
N LYS A 126 8.15 15.84 -3.59
CA LYS A 126 8.29 15.94 -5.06
C LYS A 126 7.55 17.15 -5.65
N LYS A 127 6.72 17.85 -4.87
CA LYS A 127 5.92 19.00 -5.34
C LYS A 127 6.62 20.36 -5.19
N THR A 128 7.73 20.44 -4.46
CA THR A 128 8.50 21.68 -4.22
C THR A 128 9.82 21.78 -4.98
N GLU A 129 10.25 20.74 -5.68
CA GLU A 129 11.50 20.73 -6.46
C GLU A 129 11.21 20.33 -7.92
N SER A 130 10.76 21.30 -8.73
CA SER A 130 10.99 21.44 -10.19
C SER A 130 9.83 22.12 -10.92
N ILE A 131 9.67 23.43 -10.71
CA ILE A 131 9.33 24.32 -11.83
C ILE A 131 10.38 25.44 -11.80
N PRO A 132 11.42 25.41 -12.64
CA PRO A 132 12.20 26.62 -12.87
C PRO A 132 11.28 27.64 -13.56
N ALA A 133 11.07 28.77 -12.90
CA ALA A 133 10.42 29.93 -13.47
C ALA A 133 11.16 30.33 -14.75
N ALA A 134 10.46 30.29 -15.88
CA ALA A 134 10.92 30.95 -17.09
C ALA A 134 10.89 32.46 -16.81
N GLU A 135 12.05 33.07 -16.65
CA GLU A 135 12.18 34.52 -16.59
C GLU A 135 11.88 35.10 -17.99
N ASP A 136 10.74 35.76 -18.10
CA ASP A 136 10.41 36.70 -19.18
C ASP A 136 11.47 37.81 -19.25
N LYS A 137 12.34 37.76 -20.26
CA LYS A 137 13.10 38.92 -20.70
C LYS A 137 12.31 39.68 -21.75
N ALA A 138 11.37 40.50 -21.30
CA ALA A 138 10.89 41.66 -22.05
C ALA A 138 11.40 42.91 -21.32
N ASN A 139 12.53 43.47 -21.78
CA ASN A 139 12.95 44.79 -21.34
C ASN A 139 12.82 45.78 -22.51
N ASP A 140 11.88 46.69 -22.33
CA ASP A 140 11.56 47.85 -23.14
C ASP A 140 12.81 48.67 -23.47
N ALA A 141 13.12 48.83 -24.76
CA ALA A 141 14.00 49.87 -25.26
C ALA A 141 13.15 51.01 -25.83
N LYS A 142 12.57 51.84 -24.96
CA LYS A 142 12.14 53.20 -25.30
C LYS A 142 13.22 54.18 -24.85
N LYS A 143 14.04 54.62 -25.79
CA LYS A 143 14.79 55.88 -25.64
C LYS A 143 14.11 56.89 -26.57
N GLU A 144 13.52 57.90 -25.95
CA GLU A 144 12.84 59.04 -26.58
C GLU A 144 13.78 59.80 -27.55
N PRO A 145 13.24 60.43 -28.60
CA PRO A 145 13.94 61.45 -29.36
C PRO A 145 13.59 62.83 -28.80
N LYS A 146 14.58 63.62 -28.36
CA LYS A 146 14.41 65.07 -28.17
C LYS A 146 15.68 65.84 -28.52
N GLU A 147 15.48 66.67 -29.54
CA GLU A 147 16.16 67.92 -29.97
C GLU A 147 17.63 67.89 -30.39
#